data_AF-A0A442PWR5-F1
#
_entry.id   AF-A0A442PWR5-F1
#
_cell.length_a   1.000
_cell.length_b   1.000
_cell.length_c   1.000
_cell.angle_alpha   90.00
_cell.angle_beta   90.00
_cell.angle_gamma   90.00
#
_symmetry.space_group_name_H-M   'P 1'
#
loop_
_entity.id
_entity.type
_entity.pdbx_description
1 polymer ?
#
loop_
_entity_poly.entity_id
_entity_poly.type
_entity_poly.pdbx_seq_one_letter_code
_entity_poly.pdbx_strand_id
1 'polypeptide(L)' 'MSLFFWGFVSLVLAIYLAVKGVRSKSLTPLQRAFVLFGAAALSVPGFFTIYFLFVVAILMHDSPF' A
#
# COMPACT_ATOMS: atom_id res chain seq x y z
N MET A 1 18.00 9.09 0.81
CA MET A 1 18.15 7.95 -0.11
C MET A 1 17.18 6.81 0.19
N SER A 2 17.00 6.38 1.45
CA SER A 2 16.11 5.25 1.81
C SER A 2 14.64 5.45 1.39
N LEU A 3 14.07 6.64 1.61
CA LEU A 3 12.66 6.94 1.27
C LEU A 3 12.34 6.81 -0.23
N PHE A 4 13.27 7.20 -1.09
CA PHE A 4 13.10 7.06 -2.55
C PHE A 4 13.10 5.59 -2.99
N PHE A 5 13.95 4.76 -2.38
CA PHE A 5 14.00 3.33 -2.65
C PHE A 5 12.69 2.64 -2.25
N TRP A 6 12.18 2.95 -1.06
CA TRP A 6 10.89 2.41 -0.59
C TRP A 6 9.70 2.91 -1.42
N GLY A 7 9.73 4.17 -1.86
CA GLY A 7 8.73 4.72 -2.78
C GLY A 7 8.72 3.99 -4.13
N PHE A 8 9.89 3.68 -4.69
CA PHE A 8 10.00 2.94 -5.94
C PHE A 8 9.46 1.51 -5.82
N VAL A 9 9.81 0.79 -4.75
CA VAL A 9 9.28 -0.57 -4.51
C VAL A 9 7.75 -0.54 -4.37
N SER A 10 7.22 0.44 -3.62
CA SER A 10 5.77 0.63 -3.47
C SER A 10 5.08 0.87 -4.81
N LEU A 11 5.67 1.71 -5.66
CA LEU A 11 5.14 2.03 -6.99
C LEU A 11 5.11 0.79 -7.90
N VAL A 12 6.18 -0.01 -7.91
CA VAL A 12 6.24 -1.26 -8.69
C VAL A 12 5.14 -2.24 -8.22
N LEU A 13 4.95 -2.36 -6.91
CA LEU A 13 3.89 -3.21 -6.35
C LEU A 13 2.49 -2.71 -6.70
N ALA A 14 2.27 -1.39 -6.65
CA ALA A 14 1.02 -0.74 -7.02
C ALA A 14 0.66 -1.03 -8.48
N ILE A 15 1.63 -0.88 -9.40
CA ILE A 15 1.44 -1.17 -10.82
C ILE A 15 1.08 -2.66 -11.02
N TYR A 16 1.78 -3.57 -10.36
CA TYR A 16 1.49 -5.00 -10.46
C TYR A 16 0.06 -5.33 -9.99
N LEU A 17 -0.36 -4.79 -8.85
CA LEU A 17 -1.72 -4.99 -8.31
C LEU A 17 -2.78 -4.37 -9.21
N ALA A 18 -2.54 -3.19 -9.77
CA ALA A 18 -3.46 -2.56 -10.71
C ALA A 18 -3.66 -3.42 -11.97
N VAL A 19 -2.57 -3.89 -12.57
CA VAL A 19 -2.63 -4.77 -13.76
C VAL A 19 -3.36 -6.07 -13.45
N LYS A 20 -3.06 -6.70 -12.31
CA LYS A 20 -3.73 -7.94 -11.87
C LYS A 20 -5.23 -7.70 -11.61
N GLY A 21 -5.58 -6.60 -10.96
CA GLY A 21 -6.97 -6.21 -10.69
C GLY A 21 -7.78 -6.04 -11.96
N VAL A 22 -7.26 -5.30 -12.95
CA VAL A 22 -7.95 -5.05 -14.23
C VAL A 22 -8.04 -6.30 -15.09
N ARG A 23 -6.98 -7.11 -15.15
CA ARG A 23 -6.91 -8.27 -16.07
C ARG A 23 -7.51 -9.56 -15.51
N SER A 24 -7.60 -9.71 -14.19
CA SER A 24 -8.09 -10.96 -13.62
C SER A 24 -9.58 -11.15 -13.88
N LYS A 25 -9.94 -12.26 -14.54
CA LYS A 25 -11.34 -12.68 -14.78
C LYS A 25 -11.93 -13.46 -13.61
N SER A 26 -11.11 -13.91 -12.66
CA SER A 26 -11.54 -14.68 -11.49
C SER A 26 -11.96 -13.81 -10.31
N LEU A 27 -11.74 -12.50 -10.37
CA LEU A 27 -12.13 -11.58 -9.30
C LEU A 27 -13.58 -11.16 -9.47
N THR A 28 -14.33 -11.23 -8.39
CA THR A 28 -15.65 -10.58 -8.32
C THR A 28 -15.51 -9.05 -8.46
N PRO A 29 -16.57 -8.34 -8.89
CA PRO A 29 -16.52 -6.88 -9.03
C PRO A 29 -16.06 -6.16 -7.76
N LEU A 30 -16.53 -6.64 -6.59
CA LEU A 30 -16.15 -6.09 -5.30
C LEU A 30 -14.66 -6.31 -4.99
N GLN A 31 -14.13 -7.53 -5.20
CA GLN A 31 -12.71 -7.81 -5.00
C GLN A 31 -11.82 -7.00 -5.95
N ARG A 32 -12.25 -6.81 -7.20
CA ARG A 32 -11.55 -5.96 -8.16
C ARG A 32 -11.49 -4.50 -7.68
N ALA A 33 -12.59 -3.97 -7.15
CA ALA A 33 -12.62 -2.64 -6.56
C ALA A 33 -11.63 -2.53 -5.39
N PHE A 34 -11.61 -3.49 -4.47
CA PHE A 34 -10.65 -3.51 -3.35
C PHE A 34 -9.19 -3.57 -3.82
N VAL A 35 -8.87 -4.41 -4.82
CA VAL A 35 -7.51 -4.53 -5.36
C VAL A 35 -7.06 -3.23 -6.03
N LEU A 36 -7.95 -2.58 -6.80
CA LEU A 36 -7.63 -1.31 -7.46
C LEU A 36 -7.49 -0.17 -6.45
N PHE A 37 -8.32 -0.14 -5.42
CA PHE A 37 -8.22 0.85 -4.35
C PHE A 37 -6.92 0.69 -3.55
N GLY A 38 -6.55 -0.55 -3.23
CA GLY A 38 -5.27 -0.86 -2.58
C GLY A 38 -4.06 -0.50 -3.45
N ALA A 39 -4.13 -0.76 -4.75
CA ALA A 39 -3.10 -0.34 -5.70
C ALA A 39 -2.96 1.20 -5.74
N ALA A 40 -4.07 1.93 -5.75
CA ALA A 40 -4.03 3.40 -5.70
C ALA A 40 -3.41 3.91 -4.40
N ALA A 41 -3.79 3.36 -3.25
CA ALA A 41 -3.18 3.71 -1.96
C ALA A 41 -1.66 3.46 -1.94
N LEU A 42 -1.20 2.31 -2.44
CA LEU A 42 0.22 1.97 -2.56
C LEU A 42 0.99 2.85 -3.54
N SER A 43 0.31 3.47 -4.50
CA SER A 43 0.96 4.36 -5.48
C SER A 43 1.37 5.71 -4.89
N VAL A 44 0.80 6.12 -3.75
CA VAL A 44 1.12 7.40 -3.11
C VAL A 44 2.54 7.35 -2.54
N PRO A 45 3.48 8.18 -3.05
CA PRO A 45 4.84 8.22 -2.52
C PRO A 45 4.81 8.60 -1.04
N GLY A 46 5.42 7.76 -0.20
CA GLY A 46 5.39 7.96 1.25
C GLY A 46 4.18 7.36 1.97
N PHE A 47 3.27 6.65 1.30
CA PHE A 47 2.20 5.90 1.96
C PHE A 47 2.76 4.92 3.01
N PHE A 48 3.78 4.14 2.64
CA PHE A 48 4.47 3.26 3.57
C PHE A 48 5.11 4.03 4.73
N THR A 49 5.63 5.23 4.48
CA THR A 49 6.22 6.08 5.52
C THR A 49 5.14 6.53 6.51
N ILE A 50 4.00 7.02 6.02
CA ILE A 50 2.87 7.44 6.87
C ILE A 50 2.30 6.25 7.63
N TYR A 51 2.12 5.10 6.97
CA TYR A 51 1.66 3.86 7.60
C TYR A 51 2.62 3.38 8.68
N PHE A 52 3.93 3.40 8.42
CA PHE A 52 4.94 2.99 9.38
C PHE A 52 5.00 3.94 10.59
N LEU A 53 4.92 5.25 10.35
CA LEU A 53 4.84 6.26 11.42
C LEU A 53 3.58 6.06 12.29
N PHE A 54 2.45 5.74 11.66
CA PHE A 54 1.20 5.44 12.37
C PHE A 54 1.32 4.19 13.25
N VAL A 55 1.88 3.11 12.72
CA VAL A 55 2.12 1.87 13.50
C VAL A 55 3.06 2.12 14.67
N VAL A 56 4.15 2.88 14.47
CA VAL A 56 5.08 3.27 15.54
C VAL A 56 4.38 4.12 16.60
N ALA A 57 3.55 5.08 16.20
CA ALA A 57 2.80 5.92 17.14
C ALA A 57 1.84 5.11 18.02
N ILE A 58 1.13 4.11 17.44
CA ILE A 58 0.28 3.21 18.22
C ILE A 58 1.11 2.34 19.18
N LEU A 59 2.21 1.76 18.69
CA LEU A 59 3.09 0.96 19.54
C LEU A 59 3.66 1.76 20.71
N MET A 60 3.95 3.05 20.51
CA MET A 60 4.40 3.96 21.56
C MET A 60 3.27 4.36 22.52
N HIS A 61 2.04 4.48 22.03
CA HIS A 61 0.87 4.73 22.88
C HIS A 61 0.53 3.53 23.77
N ASP A 62 0.67 2.30 23.24
CA ASP A 62 0.31 1.08 23.95
C ASP A 62 1.47 0.48 24.77
N SER A 63 2.68 1.05 24.67
CA SER A 63 3.81 0.67 25.50
C SER A 63 3.67 1.22 26.94
N PRO A 64 3.78 0.39 27.99
CA PRO A 64 3.46 0.76 29.38
C PRO A 64 4.56 1.58 30.09
N PHE A 65 5.24 2.47 29.39
CA PHE A 65 6.23 3.39 29.99
C PHE A 65 5.60 4.75 30.32
#